data_AF-A0A889ZHA5-F1
#
_entry.id   AF-A0A889ZHA5-F1
#
_cell.length_a   1.000
_cell.length_b   1.000
_cell.length_c   1.000
_cell.angle_alpha   90.00
_cell.angle_beta   90.00
_cell.angle_gamma   90.00
#
_symmetry.space_group_name_H-M   'P 1'
#
loop_
_entity.id
_entity.type
_entity.pdbx_description
1 polymer ?
#
loop_
_entity_poly.entity_id
_entity_poly.type
_entity_poly.pdbx_seq_one_letter_code
_entity_poly.pdbx_strand_id
1 'polypeptide(L)'
;MMEAGIPFGHGTRKWNPRMSPYISAKHKGIHITNLTRTARFLSEACYKAADLVARAAIRTRCHYIILIKKKARWYVNESVHYRNETS
;
A
#
# COMPACT_ATOMS: atom_id res chain seq x y z
N MET A 1 26.14 -2.40 7.08
CA MET A 1 25.50 -1.63 5.97
C MET A 1 26.52 -0.83 5.15
N MET A 2 27.53 -0.23 5.78
CA MET A 2 28.59 0.50 5.08
C MET A 2 29.60 -0.43 4.37
N GLU A 3 29.97 -1.57 4.98
CA GLU A 3 30.84 -2.60 4.38
C GLU A 3 30.20 -3.34 3.20
N ALA A 4 28.87 -3.42 3.14
CA ALA A 4 28.15 -4.12 2.07
C ALA A 4 28.13 -3.34 0.73
N GLY A 5 28.80 -2.18 0.65
CA GLY A 5 28.85 -1.35 -0.56
C GLY A 5 27.55 -0.64 -0.93
N ILE A 6 26.47 -0.85 -0.16
CA ILE A 6 25.12 -0.29 -0.38
C ILE A 6 25.08 1.26 -0.50
N PRO A 7 25.89 2.04 0.26
CA PRO A 7 25.82 3.50 0.16
C PRO A 7 26.30 4.06 -1.18
N PHE A 8 27.12 3.32 -1.94
CA PHE A 8 27.73 3.82 -3.17
C PHE A 8 26.73 3.78 -4.32
N GLY A 9 26.44 4.95 -4.88
CA GLY A 9 25.53 5.13 -6.01
C GLY A 9 26.27 5.26 -7.34
N HIS A 10 25.65 5.99 -8.27
CA HIS A 10 26.21 6.25 -9.58
C HIS A 10 27.29 7.35 -9.53
N GLY A 11 28.15 7.37 -10.55
CA GLY A 11 29.13 8.44 -10.75
C GLY A 11 28.46 9.79 -10.97
N THR A 12 29.10 10.87 -10.51
CA THR A 12 28.57 12.26 -10.51
C THR A 12 28.21 12.80 -11.90
N ARG A 13 28.66 12.15 -12.99
CA ARG A 13 28.33 12.54 -14.37
C ARG A 13 27.03 11.91 -14.90
N LYS A 14 26.58 10.79 -14.33
CA LYS A 14 25.37 10.06 -14.76
C LYS A 14 24.44 9.89 -13.55
N TRP A 15 23.90 11.00 -13.06
CA TRP A 15 22.96 11.00 -11.94
C TRP A 15 21.70 11.80 -12.27
N ASN A 16 20.58 11.41 -11.66
CA ASN A 16 19.31 12.11 -11.81
C ASN A 16 19.22 13.26 -10.79
N PRO A 17 19.03 14.53 -11.20
CA PRO A 17 18.92 15.68 -10.30
C PRO A 17 17.84 15.53 -9.21
N ARG A 18 16.77 14.78 -9.46
CA ARG A 18 15.70 14.49 -8.49
C ARG A 18 16.20 13.66 -7.29
N MET A 19 17.35 13.02 -7.41
CA MET A 19 18.00 12.29 -6.30
C MET A 19 18.76 13.19 -5.33
N SER A 20 18.86 14.51 -5.60
CA SER A 20 19.62 15.47 -4.79
C SER A 20 19.30 15.37 -3.29
N PRO A 21 18.02 15.29 -2.86
CA PRO A 21 17.68 15.22 -1.43
C PRO A 21 18.11 13.90 -0.75
N TYR A 22 18.41 12.86 -1.52
CA TYR A 22 18.73 11.53 -1.02
C TYR A 22 20.24 11.25 -1.01
N ILE A 23 21.04 12.18 -1.52
CA ILE A 23 22.50 12.11 -1.58
C ILE A 23 23.07 12.81 -0.34
N SER A 24 23.90 12.12 0.43
CA SER A 24 24.56 12.68 1.62
C SER A 24 25.89 13.35 1.28
N ALA A 25 26.68 12.72 0.41
CA ALA A 25 28.03 13.20 0.08
C ALA A 25 28.44 12.72 -1.32
N LYS A 26 29.59 13.21 -1.79
CA LYS A 26 30.27 12.69 -2.98
C LYS A 26 31.70 12.35 -2.60
N HIS A 27 32.17 11.15 -2.94
CA HIS A 27 33.54 10.73 -2.70
C HIS A 27 34.13 10.13 -3.98
N LYS A 28 35.31 10.61 -4.41
CA LYS A 28 36.00 10.15 -5.63
C LYS A 28 35.11 10.13 -6.88
N GLY A 29 34.20 11.09 -7.00
CA GLY A 29 33.27 11.17 -8.14
C GLY A 29 32.10 10.19 -8.11
N ILE A 30 31.83 9.54 -6.97
CA ILE A 30 30.67 8.66 -6.75
C ILE A 30 29.74 9.31 -5.72
N HIS A 31 28.43 9.28 -5.97
CA HIS A 31 27.43 9.74 -5.01
C HIS A 31 27.26 8.74 -3.87
N ILE A 32 27.24 9.24 -2.63
CA ILE A 32 26.92 8.47 -1.45
C ILE A 32 25.46 8.73 -1.08
N THR A 33 24.67 7.68 -0.94
CA THR A 33 23.25 7.76 -0.57
C THR A 33 23.07 7.81 0.94
N ASN A 34 22.04 8.54 1.38
CA ASN A 34 21.70 8.64 2.80
C ASN A 34 20.89 7.42 3.26
N LEU A 35 21.56 6.48 3.90
CA LEU A 35 20.95 5.24 4.38
C LEU A 35 19.93 5.45 5.51
N THR A 36 20.11 6.44 6.38
CA THR A 36 19.16 6.77 7.44
C THR A 36 17.81 7.18 6.85
N ARG A 37 17.86 8.02 5.81
CA ARG A 37 16.68 8.47 5.09
C ARG A 37 16.01 7.31 4.33
N THR A 38 16.80 6.46 3.68
CA THR A 38 16.30 5.25 2.99
C THR A 38 15.61 4.28 3.95
N ALA A 39 16.20 4.00 5.11
CA ALA A 39 15.62 3.09 6.10
C ALA A 39 14.27 3.61 6.62
N ARG A 40 14.17 4.92 6.90
CA ARG A 40 12.92 5.55 7.33
C ARG A 40 11.82 5.39 6.27
N PHE A 41 12.13 5.70 5.01
CA PHE A 41 11.14 5.58 3.93
C PHE A 41 10.76 4.14 3.64
N LEU A 42 11.69 3.19 3.79
CA LEU A 42 11.38 1.77 3.65
C LEU A 42 10.36 1.33 4.71
N SER A 43 10.57 1.69 5.97
CA SER A 43 9.59 1.40 7.04
C SER A 43 8.22 2.01 6.76
N GLU A 44 8.18 3.26 6.30
CA GLU A 44 6.92 3.93 5.95
C GLU A 44 6.20 3.25 4.78
N ALA A 45 6.95 2.83 3.75
CA ALA A 45 6.41 2.10 2.60
C ALA A 45 5.85 0.73 3.02
N CYS A 46 6.58 -0.01 3.86
CA CYS A 46 6.12 -1.28 4.41
C CYS A 46 4.84 -1.11 5.23
N TYR A 47 4.78 -0.09 6.08
CA TYR A 47 3.58 0.22 6.86
C TYR A 47 2.38 0.50 5.94
N LYS A 48 2.55 1.37 4.93
CA LYS A 48 1.50 1.69 3.96
C LYS A 48 1.03 0.46 3.17
N ALA A 49 1.95 -0.41 2.78
CA ALA A 49 1.61 -1.65 2.08
C ALA A 49 0.76 -2.58 2.97
N ALA A 50 1.18 -2.77 4.24
CA ALA A 50 0.43 -3.58 5.19
C ALA A 50 -0.97 -3.01 5.47
N ASP A 51 -1.07 -1.69 5.65
CA ASP A 51 -2.31 -0.96 5.90
C ASP A 51 -3.28 -1.03 4.71
N LEU A 52 -2.77 -0.96 3.46
CA LEU A 52 -3.58 -1.19 2.26
C LEU A 52 -4.18 -2.60 2.21
N VAL A 53 -3.37 -3.62 2.53
CA VAL A 53 -3.84 -5.02 2.58
C VAL A 53 -4.90 -5.20 3.67
N ALA A 54 -4.67 -4.63 4.86
CA ALA A 54 -5.64 -4.67 5.96
C ALA A 54 -6.98 -4.03 5.57
N ARG A 55 -6.96 -2.85 4.95
CA ARG A 55 -8.16 -2.18 4.45
C ARG A 55 -8.89 -3.00 3.38
N ALA A 56 -8.16 -3.61 2.46
CA ALA A 56 -8.74 -4.45 1.41
C ALA A 56 -9.47 -5.67 2.02
N ALA A 57 -8.86 -6.31 3.03
CA ALA A 57 -9.46 -7.43 3.75
C ALA A 57 -10.73 -7.03 4.52
N ILE A 58 -10.73 -5.86 5.17
CA ILE A 58 -11.93 -5.36 5.85
C ILE A 58 -13.03 -5.03 4.83
N ARG A 59 -12.68 -4.38 3.72
CA ARG A 59 -13.66 -3.97 2.70
C ARG A 59 -14.33 -5.18 2.03
N THR A 60 -13.57 -6.22 1.70
CA THR A 60 -14.11 -7.46 1.14
C THR A 60 -15.05 -8.17 2.13
N ARG A 61 -14.68 -8.26 3.41
CA ARG A 61 -15.55 -8.80 4.47
C ARG A 61 -16.84 -8.00 4.63
N CYS A 62 -16.76 -6.68 4.70
CA CYS A 62 -17.95 -5.82 4.80
C CYS A 62 -18.87 -5.97 3.58
N HIS A 63 -18.29 -6.05 2.37
CA HIS A 63 -19.07 -6.27 1.15
C HIS A 63 -19.84 -7.59 1.20
N TYR A 64 -19.20 -8.67 1.64
CA TYR A 64 -19.84 -9.97 1.79
C TYR A 64 -21.04 -9.93 2.74
N ILE A 65 -20.91 -9.30 3.91
CA ILE A 65 -22.02 -9.13 4.87
C ILE A 65 -23.16 -8.31 4.27
N ILE A 66 -22.84 -7.24 3.54
CA ILE A 66 -23.84 -6.41 2.87
C ILE A 66 -24.61 -7.23 1.83
N LEU A 67 -23.93 -8.07 1.06
CA LEU A 67 -24.55 -8.95 0.06
C LEU A 67 -25.51 -9.95 0.71
N ILE A 68 -25.11 -10.59 1.82
CA ILE A 68 -25.99 -11.51 2.57
C ILE A 68 -27.24 -10.77 3.06
N LYS A 69 -27.07 -9.59 3.66
CA LYS A 69 -28.20 -8.78 4.14
C LYS A 69 -29.16 -8.37 3.03
N LYS A 70 -28.63 -7.99 1.86
CA LYS A 70 -29.45 -7.69 0.67
C LYS A 70 -30.22 -8.92 0.20
N LYS A 71 -29.58 -10.08 0.14
CA LYS A 71 -30.23 -11.34 -0.29
C LYS A 71 -31.30 -11.80 0.71
N ALA A 72 -31.05 -11.70 2.01
CA ALA A 72 -32.04 -12.01 3.05
C ALA A 72 -33.26 -11.09 2.96
N ARG A 73 -33.05 -9.78 2.79
CA ARG A 73 -34.14 -8.80 2.58
C ARG A 73 -34.96 -9.13 1.33
N TRP A 74 -34.30 -9.53 0.25
CA TRP A 74 -34.97 -9.95 -0.98
C TRP A 74 -35.91 -11.13 -0.72
N TYR A 75 -35.44 -12.20 -0.06
CA TYR A 75 -36.29 -13.36 0.28
C TYR A 75 -37.51 -13.00 1.12
N VAL A 76 -37.36 -12.09 2.10
CA VAL A 76 -38.48 -11.64 2.94
C VAL A 76 -39.51 -10.88 2.11
N ASN A 77 -39.08 -9.94 1.27
CA ASN A 77 -39.99 -9.17 0.41
C ASN A 77 -40.72 -10.06 -0.60
N GLU A 78 -40.00 -11.02 -1.21
CA GLU A 78 -40.57 -12.01 -2.13
C GLU A 78 -41.69 -12.82 -1.43
N SER A 79 -41.40 -13.32 -0.23
CA SER A 79 -42.36 -14.12 0.58
C SER A 79 -43.62 -13.33 0.97
N VAL A 80 -43.47 -12.02 1.21
CA VAL A 80 -44.59 -11.12 1.50
C VAL A 80 -45.42 -10.87 0.24
N HIS A 81 -44.78 -10.72 -0.92
CA HIS A 81 -45.48 -10.52 -2.20
C HIS A 81 -46.37 -11.73 -2.52
N TYR A 82 -45.83 -12.95 -2.46
CA TYR A 82 -46.59 -14.18 -2.66
C TYR A 82 -47.78 -14.32 -1.72
N ARG A 83 -47.66 -13.92 -0.45
CA ARG A 83 -48.74 -14.05 0.53
C ARG A 83 -49.92 -13.11 0.26
N ASN A 84 -49.64 -11.94 -0.30
CA ASN A 84 -50.65 -10.91 -0.61
C ASN A 84 -51.42 -11.20 -1.90
N GLU A 85 -50.87 -12.01 -2.81
CA GLU A 85 -51.54 -12.43 -4.06
C GLU A 85 -52.47 -13.64 -3.85
N THR A 86 -52.27 -14.40 -2.76
CA THR A 86 -53.07 -15.58 -2.42
C THR A 86 -54.21 -15.31 -1.42
N SER A 87 -54.38 -14.07 -0.95
CA SER A 87 -55.50 -13.63 -0.08
C SER A 87 -56.51 -12.82 -0.88
#